data_AF-A0A845XDM5-F1
#
_entry.id   AF-A0A845XDM5-F1
#
_cell.length_a   1.000
_cell.length_b   1.000
_cell.length_c   1.000
_cell.angle_alpha   90.00
_cell.angle_beta   90.00
_cell.angle_gamma   90.00
#
_symmetry.space_group_name_H-M   'P 1'
#
loop_
_entity.id
_entity.type
_entity.pdbx_description
1 polymer ?
#
loop_
_entity_poly.entity_id
_entity_poly.type
_entity_poly.pdbx_seq_one_letter_code
_entity_poly.pdbx_strand_id
1 'polypeptide(L)'
;MSKKTLAAIVESGNDYLVKVKKNQPKLYQQIETESNQLTPRQKVTHYEKTRNRNTYRLIEVFDPPENLDPKWIGAGCVIKVSETKP
;
A
#
# COMPACT_ATOMS: atom_id res chain seq x y z
N MET A 1 -6.85 13.48 0.01
CA MET A 1 -8.09 12.70 0.18
C MET A 1 -8.78 13.19 1.43
N SER A 2 -10.05 13.58 1.32
CA SER A 2 -10.81 14.00 2.50
C SER A 2 -11.24 12.76 3.28
N LYS A 3 -11.33 12.87 4.62
CA LYS A 3 -11.73 11.75 5.49
C LYS A 3 -13.14 11.24 5.19
N LYS A 4 -14.05 12.15 4.78
CA LYS A 4 -15.43 11.82 4.38
C LYS A 4 -15.49 10.94 3.12
N THR A 5 -14.43 10.95 2.31
CA THR A 5 -14.40 10.25 1.02
C THR A 5 -14.22 8.75 1.20
N LEU A 6 -13.42 8.27 2.17
CA LEU A 6 -13.21 6.84 2.38
C LEU A 6 -14.43 6.15 3.00
N ALA A 7 -15.04 6.80 4.01
CA ALA A 7 -16.27 6.30 4.64
C ALA A 7 -17.38 6.09 3.60
N ALA A 8 -17.62 7.09 2.74
CA ALA A 8 -18.63 6.98 1.68
C ALA A 8 -18.35 5.84 0.68
N ILE A 9 -17.08 5.59 0.34
CA ILE A 9 -16.71 4.47 -0.54
C ILE A 9 -17.09 3.14 0.12
N VAL A 10 -16.70 2.94 1.39
CA VAL A 10 -17.02 1.73 2.15
C VAL A 10 -18.53 1.56 2.34
N GLU A 11 -19.25 2.62 2.71
CA GLU A 11 -20.71 2.63 2.89
C GLU A 11 -21.46 2.28 1.59
N SER A 12 -20.91 2.69 0.44
CA SER A 12 -21.47 2.33 -0.88
C SER A 12 -21.11 0.90 -1.34
N GLY A 13 -20.40 0.13 -0.52
CA GLY A 13 -19.99 -1.25 -0.83
C GLY A 13 -18.85 -1.36 -1.84
N ASN A 14 -18.08 -0.28 -2.06
CA ASN A 14 -17.00 -0.24 -3.03
C ASN A 14 -15.63 -0.39 -2.34
N ASP A 15 -14.69 -1.01 -3.04
CA ASP A 15 -13.28 -1.08 -2.62
C ASP A 15 -12.53 0.20 -2.97
N TYR A 16 -11.44 0.46 -2.24
CA TYR A 16 -10.53 1.56 -2.55
C TYR A 16 -9.06 1.13 -2.57
N LEU A 17 -8.28 1.82 -3.41
CA LEU A 17 -6.83 1.79 -3.39
C LEU A 17 -6.30 3.22 -3.25
N VAL A 18 -5.54 3.49 -2.19
CA VAL A 18 -5.02 4.83 -1.91
C VAL A 18 -3.51 4.78 -1.73
N LYS A 19 -2.81 5.65 -2.46
CA LYS A 19 -1.37 5.84 -2.29
C LYS A 19 -1.07 6.65 -1.03
N VAL A 20 -0.22 6.09 -0.17
CA VAL A 20 0.36 6.79 0.99
C VAL A 20 1.34 7.84 0.48
N LYS A 21 1.18 9.10 0.92
CA LYS A 21 2.01 10.23 0.49
C LYS A 21 2.94 10.67 1.62
N LYS A 22 4.15 11.13 1.29
CA LYS A 22 5.17 11.60 2.25
C LYS A 22 4.74 12.82 3.06
N ASN A 23 3.76 13.62 2.59
CA ASN A 23 3.20 14.73 3.35
C ASN A 23 2.32 14.29 4.54
N GLN A 24 2.17 12.98 4.77
CA GLN A 24 1.58 12.38 5.96
C GLN A 24 2.66 11.60 6.72
N PRO A 25 3.63 12.29 7.35
CA PRO A 25 4.90 11.70 7.77
C PRO A 25 4.73 10.55 8.77
N LYS A 26 3.82 10.67 9.75
CA LYS A 26 3.59 9.61 10.76
C LYS A 26 3.13 8.30 10.11
N LEU A 27 2.12 8.38 9.24
CA LEU A 27 1.58 7.20 8.56
C LEU A 27 2.61 6.59 7.60
N TYR A 28 3.30 7.45 6.84
CA TYR A 28 4.32 7.00 5.90
C TYR A 28 5.45 6.26 6.64
N GLN A 29 5.96 6.84 7.73
CA GLN A 29 7.02 6.23 8.54
C GLN A 29 6.56 4.92 9.18
N GLN A 30 5.37 4.87 9.75
CA GLN A 30 4.82 3.65 10.33
C GLN A 30 4.76 2.51 9.30
N ILE A 31 4.15 2.76 8.14
CA ILE A 31 4.03 1.77 7.06
C ILE A 31 5.41 1.37 6.53
N GLU A 32 6.34 2.32 6.37
CA GLU A 32 7.70 2.04 5.91
C GLU A 32 8.48 1.18 6.93
N THR A 33 8.42 1.51 8.21
CA THR A 33 9.07 0.74 9.29
C THR A 33 8.50 -0.68 9.37
N GLU A 34 7.19 -0.84 9.46
CA GLU A 34 6.57 -2.16 9.60
C GLU A 34 6.81 -3.03 8.36
N SER A 35 6.65 -2.48 7.16
CA SER A 35 6.92 -3.21 5.91
C SER A 35 8.40 -3.52 5.64
N ASN A 36 9.32 -2.98 6.45
CA ASN A 36 10.74 -3.33 6.43
C ASN A 36 11.11 -4.39 7.49
N GLN A 37 10.26 -4.60 8.49
CA GLN A 37 10.51 -5.50 9.62
C GLN A 37 9.68 -6.78 9.55
N LEU A 38 8.46 -6.68 9.03
CA LEU A 38 7.52 -7.80 8.95
C LEU A 38 7.75 -8.64 7.70
N THR A 39 7.34 -9.91 7.76
CA THR A 39 7.29 -10.78 6.59
C THR A 39 5.97 -10.54 5.85
N PRO A 40 5.97 -10.31 4.52
CA PRO A 40 4.73 -10.12 3.79
C PRO A 40 3.90 -11.40 3.72
N ARG A 41 2.58 -11.29 3.81
CA ARG A 41 1.65 -12.41 3.61
C ARG A 41 1.66 -12.92 2.18
N GLN A 42 1.98 -12.06 1.21
CA GLN A 42 2.14 -12.42 -0.20
C GLN A 42 3.27 -11.60 -0.83
N LYS A 43 4.02 -12.25 -1.71
CA LYS A 43 5.16 -11.65 -2.40
C LYS A 43 5.17 -12.10 -3.86
N VAL A 44 5.23 -11.14 -4.79
CA VAL A 44 5.26 -11.40 -6.23
C VAL A 44 6.28 -10.48 -6.91
N THR A 45 7.12 -11.07 -7.76
CA THR A 45 7.95 -10.30 -8.69
C THR A 45 7.21 -10.16 -10.01
N HIS A 46 7.06 -8.93 -10.48
CA HIS A 46 6.38 -8.61 -11.74
C HIS A 46 7.37 -7.97 -12.72
N TYR A 47 7.42 -8.53 -13.93
CA TYR A 47 8.20 -7.99 -15.04
C TYR A 47 7.27 -7.40 -16.10
N GLU A 48 7.55 -6.17 -16.49
CA GLU A 48 6.84 -5.46 -17.54
C GLU A 48 7.84 -4.95 -18.59
N LYS A 49 7.63 -5.33 -19.85
CA LYS A 49 8.36 -4.80 -20.99
C LYS A 49 7.46 -3.86 -21.79
N THR A 50 7.86 -2.60 -21.89
CA THR A 50 7.32 -1.63 -22.85
C THR A 50 8.34 -1.37 -23.96
N ARG A 51 7.98 -0.59 -24.99
CA ARG A 51 8.83 -0.34 -26.17
C ARG A 51 10.27 0.03 -25.84
N ASN A 52 10.48 0.90 -24.84
CA ASN A 52 11.79 1.45 -24.49
C ASN A 52 12.20 1.22 -23.03
N ARG A 53 11.43 0.44 -22.25
CA ARG A 53 11.69 0.26 -20.82
C ARG A 53 11.33 -1.14 -20.35
N ASN A 54 12.29 -1.77 -19.68
CA ASN A 54 12.07 -2.93 -18.83
C ASN A 54 11.84 -2.45 -17.40
N THR A 55 10.78 -2.92 -16.74
CA THR A 55 10.52 -2.64 -15.33
C THR A 55 10.37 -3.95 -14.58
N TYR A 56 11.15 -4.10 -13.51
CA TYR A 56 11.02 -5.21 -12.57
C TYR A 56 10.52 -4.62 -11.25
N ARG A 57 9.38 -5.10 -10.77
CA ARG A 57 8.77 -4.65 -9.53
C ARG A 57 8.68 -5.83 -8.57
N LEU A 58 9.02 -5.58 -7.33
CA LEU A 58 8.65 -6.46 -6.23
C LEU A 58 7.39 -5.91 -5.56
N ILE A 59 6.37 -6.75 -5.45
CA ILE A 59 5.09 -6.43 -4.83
C ILE A 59 4.98 -7.28 -3.56
N GLU A 60 4.86 -6.60 -2.43
CA GLU A 60 4.76 -7.21 -1.11
C GLU A 60 3.47 -6.74 -0.45
N VAL A 61 2.66 -7.69 0.02
CA VAL A 61 1.39 -7.43 0.67
C VAL A 61 1.52 -7.80 2.14
N PHE A 62 1.07 -6.90 3.01
CA PHE A 62 1.10 -7.04 4.47
C PHE A 62 -0.31 -6.86 5.03
N ASP A 63 -0.54 -7.37 6.23
CA ASP A 63 -1.70 -7.00 7.02
C ASP A 63 -1.64 -5.50 7.39
N PRO A 64 -2.79 -4.83 7.60
CA PRO A 64 -2.78 -3.46 8.07
C PRO A 64 -2.16 -3.37 9.47
N PRO A 65 -1.45 -2.28 9.80
CA PRO A 65 -0.92 -2.05 11.14
C PRO A 65 -2.01 -2.16 12.21
N GLU A 66 -1.75 -2.86 13.32
CA GLU A 66 -2.73 -3.01 14.41
C GLU A 66 -3.18 -1.66 14.99
N ASN A 67 -2.27 -0.70 15.04
CA ASN A 67 -2.47 0.66 15.52
C ASN A 67 -2.66 1.67 14.38
N LEU A 68 -3.18 1.24 13.23
CA LEU A 68 -3.50 2.14 12.13
C LEU A 68 -4.53 3.19 12.57
N ASP A 69 -4.29 4.46 12.22
CA ASP A 69 -5.21 5.55 12.53
C ASP A 69 -6.64 5.19 12.06
N PRO A 70 -7.65 5.18 12.96
CA PRO A 70 -9.02 4.74 12.64
C PRO A 70 -9.68 5.48 11.46
N LYS A 71 -9.13 6.63 11.03
CA LYS A 71 -9.58 7.31 9.80
C LYS A 71 -9.40 6.48 8.52
N TRP A 72 -8.55 5.44 8.55
CA TRP A 72 -8.35 4.51 7.44
C TRP A 72 -9.34 3.35 7.52
N ILE A 73 -10.63 3.70 7.51
CA ILE A 73 -11.75 2.78 7.68
C ILE A 73 -11.75 1.76 6.53
N GLY A 74 -11.85 0.47 6.87
CA GLY A 74 -11.94 -0.60 5.87
C GLY A 74 -10.59 -0.96 5.22
N ALA A 75 -9.46 -0.51 5.77
CA ALA A 75 -8.14 -0.89 5.25
C ALA A 75 -7.92 -2.41 5.38
N GLY A 76 -7.92 -3.12 4.26
CA GLY A 76 -7.75 -4.58 4.25
C GLY A 76 -6.29 -5.04 4.16
N CYS A 77 -5.37 -4.23 3.63
CA CYS A 77 -3.95 -4.56 3.55
C CYS A 77 -3.08 -3.34 3.24
N VAL A 78 -1.78 -3.50 3.43
CA VAL A 78 -0.74 -2.59 2.95
C VAL A 78 -0.02 -3.25 1.77
N ILE A 79 0.14 -2.50 0.67
CA ILE A 79 0.87 -2.96 -0.51
C ILE A 79 2.11 -2.09 -0.69
N LYS A 80 3.28 -2.72 -0.63
CA LYS A 80 4.57 -2.09 -0.93
C LYS A 80 5.00 -2.51 -2.32
N VAL A 81 5.41 -1.53 -3.12
CA VAL A 81 5.95 -1.76 -4.46
C VAL A 81 7.34 -1.12 -4.53
N SER A 82 8.35 -1.93 -4.80
CA SER A 82 9.73 -1.49 -4.98
C SER A 82 10.25 -1.91 -6.36
N GLU A 83 11.18 -1.14 -6.92
CA GLU A 83 11.93 -1.60 -8.10
C GLU A 83 12.94 -2.66 -7.66
N THR A 84 13.06 -3.72 -8.45
CA THR A 84 14.09 -4.75 -8.27
C THR A 84 14.97 -4.85 -9.51
N LYS A 85 16.08 -5.56 -9.39
CA LYS A 85 16.90 -5.97 -10.54
C LYS A 85 16.39 -7.34 -11.07
N PRO A 86 16.70 -7.68 -12.34
CA PRO A 86 16.45 -9.02 -12.89
C PRO A 86 17.08 -10.13 -12.04
#